data_AF-A0A517RLD9-F1
#
_entry.id   AF-A0A517RLD9-F1
#
_cell.length_a   1.000
_cell.length_b   1.000
_cell.length_c   1.000
_cell.angle_alpha   90.00
_cell.angle_beta   90.00
_cell.angle_gamma   90.00
#
_symmetry.space_group_name_H-M   'P 1'
#
loop_
_entity.id
_entity.type
_entity.pdbx_description
1 polymer ?
#
loop_
_entity_poly.entity_id
_entity_poly.type
_entity_poly.pdbx_seq_one_letter_code
_entity_poly.pdbx_strand_id
1 'polypeptide(L)'
;MQSRRTCLTLLIALFSCSALQAAETPPSVWPGFQTSPWFDEQISYLSIEPEVRLIIVAPRPERIVPGNPSRVILFATPNGSTIEQTLGCQQQEGRDWHFDIQHIAAQHRKWQSLNQRENLILVCLEAEGLSWPRWRARHPDNPKRIRTVVNSIMEAIPLKESQLTLACHSGGGSFLWGFLNGSAEIPDQVDRFVFLDANYSFSEKDQHGKKFLNWLKGCKQRRLVVLAYDDRNVLYRGKKVVSPTGGTYRATHRMLERFKRDLKFSESSAGDYVTYAALEDQVYLLIHGNPQNKILHTRLVGEMNGYLYAVTLGTPEGKQGRLPGPPRTYSKWVQPEPFTQPETENSP
;
A
#
# COMPACT_ATOMS: atom_id res chain seq x y z
N MET A 1 55.14 44.78 -65.09
CA MET A 1 55.67 44.06 -63.91
C MET A 1 54.58 44.03 -62.85
N GLN A 2 53.93 42.88 -62.70
CA GLN A 2 52.68 42.70 -61.99
C GLN A 2 52.86 42.47 -60.48
N SER A 3 51.86 42.98 -59.78
CA SER A 3 51.57 43.03 -58.34
C SER A 3 51.68 41.71 -57.56
N ARG A 4 52.11 41.86 -56.30
CA ARG A 4 52.21 40.87 -55.21
C ARG A 4 50.84 40.27 -54.83
N ARG A 5 50.83 38.97 -54.47
CA ARG A 5 49.85 38.41 -53.52
C ARG A 5 50.54 37.43 -52.57
N THR A 6 50.77 37.89 -51.35
CA THR A 6 51.16 37.07 -50.20
C THR A 6 49.90 36.41 -49.64
N CYS A 7 49.89 35.08 -49.55
CA CYS A 7 48.78 34.32 -48.96
C CYS A 7 49.07 34.10 -47.47
N LEU A 8 48.25 34.68 -46.60
CA LEU A 8 48.32 34.53 -45.14
C LEU A 8 47.37 33.41 -44.72
N THR A 9 47.90 32.27 -44.28
CA THR A 9 47.10 31.14 -43.79
C THR A 9 46.79 31.36 -42.32
N LEU A 10 45.52 31.61 -41.98
CA LEU A 10 45.03 31.69 -40.61
C LEU A 10 44.78 30.25 -40.09
N LEU A 11 45.53 29.82 -39.07
CA LEU A 11 45.20 28.63 -38.28
C LEU A 11 44.26 29.04 -37.14
N ILE A 12 43.01 28.56 -37.18
CA ILE A 12 42.06 28.68 -36.07
C ILE A 12 42.16 27.40 -35.24
N ALA A 13 42.74 27.49 -34.05
CA ALA A 13 42.73 26.42 -33.07
C ALA A 13 41.41 26.45 -32.29
N LEU A 14 40.52 25.48 -32.57
CA LEU A 14 39.32 25.23 -31.78
C LEU A 14 39.71 24.46 -30.52
N PHE A 15 39.74 25.13 -29.38
CA PHE A 15 39.80 24.49 -28.06
C PHE A 15 38.40 24.00 -27.69
N SER A 16 38.12 22.72 -27.94
CA SER A 16 36.98 22.01 -27.37
C SER A 16 37.27 21.72 -25.90
N CYS A 17 36.76 22.57 -25.01
CA CYS A 17 36.78 22.34 -23.57
C CYS A 17 35.68 21.31 -23.24
N SER A 18 36.03 20.02 -23.29
CA SER A 18 35.17 18.94 -22.80
C SER A 18 35.24 18.93 -21.27
N ALA A 19 34.32 19.63 -20.61
CA ALA A 19 34.10 19.45 -19.18
C ALA A 19 33.62 18.00 -18.94
N LEU A 20 34.54 17.15 -18.48
CA LEU A 20 34.18 15.88 -17.84
C LEU A 20 33.41 16.22 -16.56
N GLN A 21 32.09 16.18 -16.67
CA GLN A 21 31.22 16.18 -15.51
C GLN A 21 31.50 14.88 -14.75
N ALA A 22 32.20 15.00 -13.62
CA ALA A 22 32.30 13.91 -12.67
C ALA A 22 30.87 13.49 -12.32
N ALA A 23 30.48 12.28 -12.67
CA ALA A 23 29.20 11.73 -12.24
C ALA A 23 29.26 11.70 -10.70
N GLU A 24 28.50 12.59 -10.05
CA GLU A 24 28.34 12.55 -8.61
C GLU A 24 27.86 11.15 -8.24
N THR A 25 28.63 10.44 -7.41
CA THR A 25 28.20 9.16 -6.87
C THR A 25 26.86 9.39 -6.17
N PRO A 26 25.79 8.66 -6.54
CA PRO A 26 24.49 8.84 -5.92
C PRO A 26 24.62 8.76 -4.40
N PRO A 27 23.88 9.60 -3.64
CA PRO A 27 23.92 9.51 -2.20
C PRO A 27 23.46 8.12 -1.80
N SER A 28 24.12 7.55 -0.78
CA SER A 28 23.81 6.17 -0.35
C SER A 28 22.35 6.04 0.13
N VAL A 29 21.75 7.11 0.64
CA VAL A 29 20.33 7.21 1.03
C VAL A 29 19.74 8.51 0.50
N TRP A 30 18.41 8.59 0.39
CA TRP A 30 17.72 9.84 0.15
C TRP A 30 17.85 10.79 1.36
N PRO A 31 17.77 12.12 1.15
CA PRO A 31 17.77 13.09 2.24
C PRO A 31 16.66 12.79 3.27
N GLY A 32 17.02 12.74 4.55
CA GLY A 32 16.07 12.42 5.64
C GLY A 32 15.75 10.92 5.79
N PHE A 33 16.43 10.04 5.04
CA PHE A 33 16.34 8.59 5.18
C PHE A 33 17.60 8.03 5.85
N GLN A 34 17.44 6.85 6.44
CA GLN A 34 18.54 6.06 6.98
C GLN A 34 18.53 4.65 6.41
N THR A 35 19.69 3.99 6.44
CA THR A 35 19.82 2.58 6.07
C THR A 35 19.01 1.70 7.02
N SER A 36 18.22 0.76 6.47
CA SER A 36 17.62 -0.30 7.29
C SER A 36 18.71 -1.30 7.71
N PRO A 37 18.75 -1.74 8.98
CA PRO A 37 19.81 -2.62 9.47
C PRO A 37 19.68 -4.07 8.96
N TRP A 38 18.51 -4.46 8.43
CA TRP A 38 18.19 -5.88 8.15
C TRP A 38 18.07 -6.22 6.67
N PHE A 39 17.72 -5.24 5.84
CA PHE A 39 17.50 -5.43 4.41
C PHE A 39 18.12 -4.27 3.64
N ASP A 40 18.46 -4.52 2.38
CA ASP A 40 19.05 -3.52 1.48
C ASP A 40 18.01 -2.49 1.02
N GLU A 41 17.54 -1.69 1.97
CA GLU A 41 16.48 -0.70 1.86
C GLU A 41 16.83 0.52 2.73
N GLN A 42 16.04 1.57 2.58
CA GLN A 42 16.13 2.80 3.36
C GLN A 42 14.78 3.10 3.98
N ILE A 43 14.81 3.76 5.14
CA ILE A 43 13.62 4.10 5.90
C ILE A 43 13.62 5.56 6.33
N SER A 44 12.44 6.17 6.41
CA SER A 44 12.25 7.50 6.99
C SER A 44 10.95 7.53 7.77
N TYR A 45 11.02 8.05 9.00
CA TYR A 45 9.86 8.31 9.84
C TYR A 45 9.45 9.77 9.66
N LEU A 46 8.17 10.02 9.38
CA LEU A 46 7.64 11.37 9.21
C LEU A 46 6.36 11.57 10.03
N SER A 47 6.13 12.80 10.43
CA SER A 47 4.87 13.28 11.01
C SER A 47 4.38 14.45 10.16
N ILE A 48 3.54 14.15 9.17
CA ILE A 48 3.13 15.11 8.13
C ILE A 48 1.92 15.94 8.58
N GLU A 49 1.03 15.36 9.38
CA GLU A 49 -0.10 16.03 10.00
C GLU A 49 -0.07 15.72 11.50
N PRO A 50 -0.56 16.64 12.36
CA PRO A 50 -0.77 16.33 13.77
C PRO A 50 -1.54 15.02 13.92
N GLU A 51 -1.12 14.20 14.88
CA GLU A 51 -1.74 12.91 15.18
C GLU A 51 -1.63 11.83 14.08
N VAL A 52 -0.85 12.06 13.01
CA VAL A 52 -0.59 11.05 11.97
C VAL A 52 0.92 10.82 11.83
N ARG A 53 1.33 9.61 12.18
CA ARG A 53 2.70 9.11 12.01
C ARG A 53 2.77 8.22 10.78
N LEU A 54 3.92 8.24 10.12
CA LEU A 54 4.22 7.29 9.07
C LEU A 54 5.68 6.85 9.05
N ILE A 55 5.90 5.70 8.41
CA ILE A 55 7.22 5.27 7.95
C ILE A 55 7.17 5.01 6.45
N ILE A 56 8.19 5.49 5.74
CA ILE A 56 8.47 5.14 4.35
C ILE A 56 9.54 4.05 4.36
N VAL A 57 9.32 2.96 3.62
CA VAL A 57 10.28 1.88 3.38
C VAL A 57 10.49 1.79 1.87
N ALA A 58 11.68 2.15 1.41
CA ALA A 58 12.02 2.23 -0.01
C ALA A 58 13.29 1.44 -0.33
N PRO A 59 13.49 0.94 -1.56
CA PRO A 59 14.77 0.43 -2.00
C PRO A 59 15.87 1.49 -1.83
N ARG A 60 17.11 1.06 -1.64
CA ARG A 60 18.26 1.96 -1.72
C ARG A 60 18.30 2.70 -3.07
N PRO A 61 18.85 3.92 -3.13
CA PRO A 61 18.95 4.67 -4.38
C PRO A 61 19.59 3.87 -5.52
N GLU A 62 20.59 3.03 -5.22
CA GLU A 62 21.29 2.20 -6.21
C GLU A 62 20.41 1.06 -6.76
N ARG A 63 19.33 0.71 -6.06
CA ARG A 63 18.34 -0.30 -6.50
C ARG A 63 17.16 0.32 -7.25
N ILE A 64 17.05 1.64 -7.30
CA ILE A 64 16.05 2.31 -8.13
C ILE A 64 16.51 2.23 -9.58
N VAL A 65 15.68 1.65 -10.44
CA VAL A 65 15.97 1.52 -11.87
C VAL A 65 15.40 2.74 -12.60
N PRO A 66 16.25 3.61 -13.18
CA PRO A 66 15.77 4.74 -13.96
C PRO A 66 14.92 4.27 -15.14
N GLY A 67 13.78 4.92 -15.38
CA GLY A 67 12.85 4.58 -16.45
C GLY A 67 11.80 3.52 -16.09
N ASN A 68 12.00 2.74 -15.01
CA ASN A 68 10.93 1.90 -14.49
C ASN A 68 9.83 2.77 -13.85
N PRO A 69 8.54 2.45 -14.06
CA PRO A 69 7.45 3.10 -13.34
C PRO A 69 7.63 2.94 -11.83
N SER A 70 7.31 4.00 -11.09
CA SER A 70 7.34 3.98 -9.62
C SER A 70 5.93 3.80 -9.07
N ARG A 71 5.82 3.08 -7.95
CA ARG A 71 4.54 2.86 -7.27
C ARG A 71 4.70 3.00 -5.77
N VAL A 72 3.90 3.87 -5.19
CA VAL A 72 3.76 4.03 -3.75
C VAL A 72 2.58 3.21 -3.28
N ILE A 73 2.81 2.30 -2.33
CA ILE A 73 1.77 1.52 -1.67
C ILE A 73 1.58 2.12 -0.28
N LEU A 74 0.50 2.87 -0.08
CA LEU A 74 0.09 3.34 1.24
C LEU A 74 -0.67 2.22 1.95
N PHE A 75 -0.28 1.89 3.18
CA PHE A 75 -0.94 0.91 4.04
C PHE A 75 -1.40 1.54 5.35
N ALA A 76 -2.71 1.74 5.52
CA ALA A 76 -3.27 2.23 6.78
C ALA A 76 -3.42 1.09 7.80
N THR A 77 -2.85 1.28 9.00
CA THR A 77 -2.81 0.27 10.07
C THR A 77 -4.20 -0.11 10.59
N PRO A 78 -4.36 -1.35 11.10
CA PRO A 78 -5.58 -1.75 11.79
C PRO A 78 -5.74 -1.09 13.16
N ASN A 79 -6.94 -1.22 13.73
CA ASN A 79 -7.20 -0.73 15.08
C ASN A 79 -6.35 -1.52 16.09
N GLY A 80 -5.76 -0.79 17.04
CA GLY A 80 -5.01 -1.37 18.15
C GLY A 80 -3.61 -1.89 17.79
N SER A 81 -3.08 -1.57 16.61
CA SER A 81 -1.70 -1.90 16.24
C SER A 81 -0.91 -0.67 15.84
N THR A 82 0.34 -0.62 16.27
CA THR A 82 1.29 0.39 15.79
C THR A 82 1.77 0.08 14.37
N ILE A 83 2.47 1.02 13.76
CA ILE A 83 3.25 0.83 12.52
C ILE A 83 4.19 -0.36 12.68
N GLU A 84 4.99 -0.39 13.73
CA GLU A 84 6.04 -1.39 13.92
C GLU A 84 5.43 -2.80 14.08
N GLN A 85 4.33 -2.92 14.82
CA GLN A 85 3.58 -4.17 14.94
C GLN A 85 3.00 -4.62 13.59
N THR A 86 2.45 -3.68 12.82
CA THR A 86 1.85 -3.97 11.50
C THR A 86 2.90 -4.38 10.47
N LEU A 87 4.03 -3.68 10.42
CA LEU A 87 5.16 -4.03 9.56
C LEU A 87 5.79 -5.36 9.95
N GLY A 88 5.80 -5.66 11.26
CA GLY A 88 6.12 -6.95 11.85
C GLY A 88 7.61 -7.30 11.85
N CYS A 89 7.96 -8.27 12.69
CA CYS A 89 9.30 -8.83 12.81
C CYS A 89 9.20 -10.29 13.29
N GLN A 90 10.33 -10.96 13.52
CA GLN A 90 10.36 -12.31 14.05
C GLN A 90 9.80 -12.33 15.47
N GLN A 91 9.09 -13.39 15.85
CA GLN A 91 8.65 -13.55 17.23
C GLN A 91 9.82 -13.98 18.12
N GLN A 92 9.88 -13.42 19.32
CA GLN A 92 10.84 -13.76 20.36
C GLN A 92 10.14 -13.88 21.72
N GLU A 93 10.79 -14.49 22.71
CA GLU A 93 10.27 -14.56 24.07
C GLU A 93 10.08 -13.15 24.65
N GLY A 94 8.95 -12.92 25.33
CA GLY A 94 8.58 -11.61 25.88
C GLY A 94 8.10 -10.58 24.84
N ARG A 95 8.18 -10.87 23.53
CA ARG A 95 7.72 -9.96 22.48
C ARG A 95 6.20 -9.99 22.35
N ASP A 96 5.61 -8.80 22.22
CA ASP A 96 4.18 -8.67 21.91
C ASP A 96 3.85 -9.44 20.63
N TRP A 97 2.86 -10.33 20.72
CA TRP A 97 2.41 -11.18 19.62
C TRP A 97 1.95 -10.39 18.39
N HIS A 98 1.55 -9.12 18.54
CA HIS A 98 1.17 -8.26 17.42
C HIS A 98 2.30 -8.06 16.40
N PHE A 99 3.56 -8.27 16.78
CA PHE A 99 4.68 -8.22 15.83
C PHE A 99 4.72 -9.40 14.85
N ASP A 100 4.05 -10.51 15.15
CA ASP A 100 4.11 -11.75 14.36
C ASP A 100 2.77 -12.15 13.73
N ILE A 101 1.94 -11.19 13.32
CA ILE A 101 0.59 -11.50 12.77
C ILE A 101 0.24 -10.89 11.41
N GLN A 102 0.99 -9.90 10.92
CA GLN A 102 0.70 -9.23 9.65
C GLN A 102 1.90 -9.21 8.70
N HIS A 103 3.08 -8.80 9.18
CA HIS A 103 4.32 -8.75 8.40
C HIS A 103 4.20 -7.99 7.07
N ILE A 104 3.55 -6.83 7.05
CA ILE A 104 3.35 -6.07 5.80
C ILE A 104 4.69 -5.74 5.13
N ALA A 105 5.74 -5.43 5.89
CA ALA A 105 7.08 -5.20 5.32
C ALA A 105 7.63 -6.46 4.63
N ALA A 106 7.54 -7.63 5.26
CA ALA A 106 8.04 -8.87 4.68
C ALA A 106 7.26 -9.29 3.42
N GLN A 107 5.95 -9.12 3.44
CA GLN A 107 5.11 -9.34 2.26
C GLN A 107 5.45 -8.36 1.13
N HIS A 108 5.71 -7.10 1.45
CA HIS A 108 6.15 -6.09 0.48
C HIS A 108 7.54 -6.40 -0.10
N ARG A 109 8.51 -6.82 0.71
CA ARG A 109 9.82 -7.27 0.23
C ARG A 109 9.71 -8.50 -0.66
N LYS A 110 8.81 -9.43 -0.32
CA LYS A 110 8.48 -10.55 -1.21
C LYS A 110 7.93 -10.03 -2.54
N TRP A 111 7.08 -9.01 -2.51
CA TRP A 111 6.56 -8.39 -3.72
C TRP A 111 7.67 -7.77 -4.58
N GLN A 112 8.53 -6.95 -3.98
CA GLN A 112 9.74 -6.41 -4.63
C GLN A 112 10.62 -7.49 -5.25
N SER A 113 10.77 -8.65 -4.60
CA SER A 113 11.57 -9.74 -5.17
C SER A 113 10.96 -10.36 -6.42
N LEU A 114 9.63 -10.32 -6.57
CA LEU A 114 8.91 -10.88 -7.71
C LEU A 114 8.79 -9.85 -8.85
N ASN A 115 8.67 -8.57 -8.52
CA ASN A 115 8.45 -7.49 -9.48
C ASN A 115 9.67 -6.58 -9.59
N GLN A 116 10.49 -6.85 -10.61
CA GLN A 116 11.65 -6.02 -10.97
C GLN A 116 11.30 -4.97 -12.05
N ARG A 117 10.03 -4.86 -12.46
CA ARG A 117 9.59 -3.91 -13.49
C ARG A 117 9.17 -2.56 -12.93
N GLU A 118 8.90 -2.49 -11.62
CA GLU A 118 8.48 -1.27 -10.94
C GLU A 118 9.44 -0.95 -9.79
N ASN A 119 9.63 0.34 -9.53
CA ASN A 119 10.23 0.82 -8.29
C ASN A 119 9.12 0.88 -7.23
N LEU A 120 9.11 -0.07 -6.28
CA LEU A 120 8.04 -0.23 -5.30
C LEU A 120 8.43 0.37 -3.95
N ILE A 121 7.58 1.23 -3.41
CA ILE A 121 7.79 1.93 -2.14
C ILE A 121 6.60 1.63 -1.22
N LEU A 122 6.88 1.16 0.00
CA LEU A 122 5.86 0.96 1.02
C LEU A 122 5.82 2.18 1.93
N VAL A 123 4.62 2.62 2.26
CA VAL A 123 4.39 3.62 3.30
C VAL A 123 3.35 3.06 4.26
N CYS A 124 3.66 3.01 5.55
CA CYS A 124 2.70 2.54 6.56
C CYS A 124 2.28 3.72 7.45
N LEU A 125 0.97 3.87 7.65
CA LEU A 125 0.35 5.03 8.29
C LEU A 125 -0.41 4.61 9.54
N GLU A 126 -0.20 5.35 10.63
CA GLU A 126 -0.89 5.18 11.89
C GLU A 126 -1.48 6.50 12.38
N ALA A 127 -2.70 6.43 12.88
CA ALA A 127 -3.32 7.53 13.61
C ALA A 127 -3.06 7.41 15.11
N GLU A 128 -2.92 8.55 15.77
CA GLU A 128 -2.91 8.65 17.23
C GLU A 128 -4.13 7.93 17.84
N GLY A 129 -3.90 7.26 18.96
CA GLY A 129 -4.92 6.44 19.63
C GLY A 129 -5.21 5.11 18.92
N LEU A 130 -4.39 4.74 17.93
CA LEU A 130 -4.41 3.44 17.23
C LEU A 130 -5.79 3.12 16.64
N SER A 131 -6.51 4.13 16.15
CA SER A 131 -7.84 3.94 15.58
C SER A 131 -8.25 5.03 14.60
N TRP A 132 -8.14 4.74 13.31
CA TRP A 132 -8.63 5.63 12.24
C TRP A 132 -10.11 6.01 12.35
N PRO A 133 -11.05 5.10 12.70
CA PRO A 133 -12.44 5.48 12.96
C PRO A 133 -12.59 6.53 14.07
N ARG A 134 -11.89 6.35 15.20
CA ARG A 134 -11.93 7.32 16.31
C ARG A 134 -11.27 8.64 15.93
N TRP A 135 -10.13 8.56 15.24
CA TRP A 135 -9.44 9.73 14.71
C TRP A 135 -10.37 10.54 13.79
N ARG A 136 -11.03 9.90 12.82
CA ARG A 136 -12.01 10.58 11.94
C ARG A 136 -13.19 11.17 12.70
N ALA A 137 -13.66 10.52 13.76
CA ALA A 137 -14.74 11.04 14.59
C ALA A 137 -14.34 12.32 15.36
N ARG A 138 -13.06 12.45 15.75
CA ARG A 138 -12.50 13.66 16.39
C ARG A 138 -12.19 14.79 15.41
N HIS A 139 -12.07 14.50 14.12
CA HIS A 139 -11.69 15.46 13.08
C HIS A 139 -12.80 15.61 12.04
N PRO A 140 -13.76 16.54 12.21
CA PRO A 140 -14.84 16.74 11.23
C PRO A 140 -14.33 17.09 9.81
N ASP A 141 -13.16 17.73 9.72
CA ASP A 141 -12.45 18.07 8.48
C ASP A 141 -11.54 16.92 7.97
N ASN A 142 -11.68 15.71 8.52
CA ASN A 142 -10.88 14.53 8.14
C ASN A 142 -10.77 14.30 6.63
N PRO A 143 -11.79 14.51 5.78
CA PRO A 143 -11.63 14.25 4.35
C PRO A 143 -10.56 15.15 3.73
N LYS A 144 -10.48 16.42 4.14
CA LYS A 144 -9.44 17.36 3.67
C LYS A 144 -8.06 16.96 4.22
N ARG A 145 -7.96 16.66 5.52
CA ARG A 145 -6.70 16.25 6.16
C ARG A 145 -6.11 15.00 5.52
N ILE A 146 -6.93 13.98 5.30
CA ILE A 146 -6.49 12.73 4.65
C ILE A 146 -5.93 13.01 3.25
N ARG A 147 -6.54 13.94 2.50
CA ARG A 147 -6.01 14.36 1.19
C ARG A 147 -4.66 15.06 1.33
N THR A 148 -4.49 15.94 2.31
CA THR A 148 -3.20 16.58 2.61
C THR A 148 -2.13 15.55 2.95
N VAL A 149 -2.44 14.57 3.83
CA VAL A 149 -1.52 13.48 4.18
C VAL A 149 -1.06 12.75 2.91
N VAL A 150 -2.01 12.28 2.08
CA VAL A 150 -1.65 11.53 0.87
C VAL A 150 -0.79 12.35 -0.08
N ASN A 151 -1.17 13.61 -0.36
CA ASN A 151 -0.40 14.47 -1.26
C ASN A 151 1.02 14.71 -0.74
N SER A 152 1.17 15.04 0.55
CA SER A 152 2.47 15.30 1.16
C SER A 152 3.38 14.07 1.17
N ILE A 153 2.82 12.87 1.31
CA ILE A 153 3.58 11.62 1.17
C ILE A 153 4.13 11.47 -0.25
N MET A 154 3.29 11.74 -1.25
CA MET A 154 3.73 11.65 -2.64
C MET A 154 4.82 12.70 -2.97
N GLU A 155 4.78 13.87 -2.33
CA GLU A 155 5.81 14.90 -2.45
C GLU A 155 7.11 14.54 -1.72
N ALA A 156 7.03 13.84 -0.58
CA ALA A 156 8.20 13.43 0.20
C ALA A 156 9.03 12.31 -0.45
N ILE A 157 8.48 11.59 -1.42
CA ILE A 157 9.17 10.50 -2.13
C ILE A 157 9.86 11.09 -3.36
N PRO A 158 11.21 11.07 -3.45
CA PRO A 158 11.97 11.74 -4.51
C PRO A 158 11.99 10.95 -5.82
N LEU A 159 10.83 10.44 -6.24
CA LEU A 159 10.64 9.71 -7.49
C LEU A 159 9.62 10.44 -8.35
N LYS A 160 10.00 10.71 -9.61
CA LYS A 160 9.11 11.34 -10.57
C LYS A 160 7.91 10.44 -10.86
N GLU A 161 6.72 11.03 -10.85
CA GLU A 161 5.46 10.44 -11.32
C GLU A 161 5.23 8.99 -10.85
N SER A 162 4.86 8.85 -9.57
CA SER A 162 4.52 7.54 -9.01
C SER A 162 3.03 7.24 -9.07
N GLN A 163 2.66 6.02 -9.46
CA GLN A 163 1.32 5.48 -9.24
C GLN A 163 1.06 5.29 -7.74
N LEU A 164 -0.21 5.30 -7.35
CA LEU A 164 -0.64 5.15 -5.96
C LEU A 164 -1.55 3.93 -5.80
N THR A 165 -1.10 2.97 -4.99
CA THR A 165 -1.93 1.90 -4.46
C THR A 165 -2.33 2.23 -3.03
N LEU A 166 -3.64 2.21 -2.74
CA LEU A 166 -4.19 2.42 -1.40
C LEU A 166 -4.60 1.07 -0.80
N ALA A 167 -3.94 0.68 0.29
CA ALA A 167 -4.20 -0.55 1.01
C ALA A 167 -4.50 -0.28 2.49
N CYS A 168 -5.24 -1.20 3.10
CA CYS A 168 -5.55 -1.11 4.53
C CYS A 168 -5.91 -2.48 5.11
N HIS A 169 -5.87 -2.57 6.44
CA HIS A 169 -6.47 -3.67 7.18
C HIS A 169 -7.40 -3.14 8.28
N SER A 170 -8.53 -3.82 8.52
CA SER A 170 -9.45 -3.53 9.63
C SER A 170 -9.79 -2.03 9.75
N GLY A 171 -9.55 -1.45 10.94
CA GLY A 171 -9.57 -0.03 11.29
C GLY A 171 -9.11 0.92 10.17
N GLY A 172 -8.00 0.57 9.51
CA GLY A 172 -7.37 1.35 8.45
C GLY A 172 -8.27 1.60 7.25
N GLY A 173 -9.30 0.77 7.03
CA GLY A 173 -10.33 1.02 6.03
C GLY A 173 -10.97 2.38 6.21
N SER A 174 -11.12 2.85 7.46
CA SER A 174 -11.69 4.16 7.74
C SER A 174 -10.88 5.30 7.14
N PHE A 175 -9.56 5.20 7.05
CA PHE A 175 -8.70 6.17 6.36
C PHE A 175 -9.03 6.21 4.86
N LEU A 176 -9.10 5.05 4.20
CA LEU A 176 -9.44 4.95 2.77
C LEU A 176 -10.86 5.47 2.47
N TRP A 177 -11.84 5.18 3.33
CA TRP A 177 -13.19 5.73 3.19
C TRP A 177 -13.19 7.26 3.39
N GLY A 178 -12.38 7.78 4.32
CA GLY A 178 -12.19 9.23 4.48
C GLY A 178 -11.54 9.88 3.26
N PHE A 179 -10.56 9.22 2.65
CA PHE A 179 -9.95 9.64 1.39
C PHE A 179 -10.99 9.75 0.26
N LEU A 180 -11.85 8.73 0.11
CA LEU A 180 -12.94 8.74 -0.87
C LEU A 180 -13.96 9.83 -0.60
N ASN A 181 -14.23 10.15 0.67
CA ASN A 181 -15.12 11.24 1.05
C ASN A 181 -14.53 12.63 0.75
N GLY A 182 -13.21 12.75 0.61
CA GLY A 182 -12.51 14.00 0.38
C GLY A 182 -12.54 14.51 -1.06
N SER A 183 -13.15 13.78 -1.99
CA SER A 183 -13.26 14.18 -3.40
C SER A 183 -14.53 13.61 -4.05
N ALA A 184 -15.02 14.29 -5.08
CA ALA A 184 -16.10 13.77 -5.93
C ALA A 184 -15.63 12.57 -6.76
N GLU A 185 -14.36 12.57 -7.16
CA GLU A 185 -13.76 11.56 -8.05
C GLU A 185 -12.47 11.02 -7.46
N ILE A 186 -12.14 9.78 -7.82
CA ILE A 186 -10.89 9.13 -7.45
C ILE A 186 -9.82 9.60 -8.45
N PRO A 187 -8.68 10.17 -7.99
CA PRO A 187 -7.64 10.66 -8.89
C PRO A 187 -7.06 9.57 -9.78
N ASP A 188 -6.65 9.94 -10.99
CA ASP A 188 -6.11 8.99 -11.97
C ASP A 188 -4.81 8.31 -11.54
N GLN A 189 -4.04 8.97 -10.67
CA GLN A 189 -2.84 8.42 -10.05
C GLN A 189 -3.12 7.16 -9.22
N VAL A 190 -4.35 7.00 -8.70
CA VAL A 190 -4.72 5.82 -7.92
C VAL A 190 -5.02 4.66 -8.86
N ASP A 191 -4.21 3.62 -8.76
CA ASP A 191 -4.30 2.45 -9.64
C ASP A 191 -4.98 1.26 -8.96
N ARG A 192 -4.93 1.19 -7.62
CA ARG A 192 -5.47 0.06 -6.86
C ARG A 192 -6.00 0.45 -5.49
N PHE A 193 -7.12 -0.17 -5.11
CA PHE A 193 -7.60 -0.22 -3.74
C PHE A 193 -7.56 -1.65 -3.20
N VAL A 194 -7.05 -1.82 -1.99
CA VAL A 194 -7.00 -3.10 -1.27
C VAL A 194 -7.64 -2.93 0.11
N PHE A 195 -8.77 -3.59 0.32
CA PHE A 195 -9.40 -3.71 1.64
C PHE A 195 -9.20 -5.12 2.18
N LEU A 196 -8.30 -5.26 3.16
CA LEU A 196 -8.14 -6.50 3.91
C LEU A 196 -9.05 -6.43 5.13
N ASP A 197 -10.19 -7.09 5.06
CA ASP A 197 -11.17 -7.15 6.15
C ASP A 197 -11.53 -5.76 6.70
N ALA A 198 -11.71 -4.79 5.80
CA ALA A 198 -11.68 -3.36 6.10
C ALA A 198 -12.81 -2.54 5.43
N ASN A 199 -13.74 -3.19 4.73
CA ASN A 199 -14.74 -2.51 3.91
C ASN A 199 -16.05 -2.19 4.65
N TYR A 200 -16.09 -2.31 5.97
CA TYR A 200 -17.32 -2.21 6.76
C TYR A 200 -18.04 -0.85 6.69
N SER A 201 -17.31 0.24 6.39
CA SER A 201 -17.88 1.59 6.23
C SER A 201 -18.31 1.93 4.79
N PHE A 202 -18.45 0.93 3.92
CA PHE A 202 -19.07 1.14 2.61
C PHE A 202 -20.47 1.77 2.75
N SER A 203 -20.74 2.81 1.96
CA SER A 203 -21.90 3.69 2.10
C SER A 203 -22.42 4.13 0.74
N GLU A 204 -23.72 3.89 0.51
CA GLU A 204 -24.44 4.42 -0.65
C GLU A 204 -24.68 5.92 -0.54
N LYS A 205 -24.91 6.42 0.69
CA LYS A 205 -25.12 7.85 0.97
C LYS A 205 -23.90 8.68 0.53
N ASP A 206 -22.71 8.15 0.76
CA ASP A 206 -21.44 8.81 0.39
C ASP A 206 -21.02 8.52 -1.06
N GLN A 207 -21.91 7.88 -1.84
CA GLN A 207 -21.74 7.54 -3.26
C GLN A 207 -20.50 6.67 -3.56
N HIS A 208 -20.00 5.91 -2.58
CA HIS A 208 -18.78 5.09 -2.75
C HIS A 208 -18.87 4.17 -3.98
N GLY A 209 -20.02 3.51 -4.17
CA GLY A 209 -20.25 2.63 -5.32
C GLY A 209 -20.10 3.36 -6.65
N LYS A 210 -20.71 4.55 -6.79
CA LYS A 210 -20.62 5.36 -8.01
C LYS A 210 -19.18 5.82 -8.29
N LYS A 211 -18.45 6.27 -7.27
CA LYS A 211 -17.05 6.71 -7.40
C LYS A 211 -16.16 5.58 -7.91
N PHE A 212 -16.28 4.38 -7.33
CA PHE A 212 -15.52 3.22 -7.81
C PHE A 212 -15.91 2.82 -9.24
N LEU A 213 -17.19 2.79 -9.58
CA LEU A 213 -17.63 2.42 -10.94
C LEU A 213 -17.09 3.39 -11.99
N ASN A 214 -17.14 4.69 -11.74
CA ASN A 214 -16.57 5.70 -12.64
C ASN A 214 -15.05 5.50 -12.78
N TRP A 215 -14.35 5.34 -11.67
CA TRP A 215 -12.92 5.11 -11.64
C TRP A 215 -12.51 3.84 -12.40
N LEU A 216 -13.17 2.70 -12.16
CA LEU A 216 -12.88 1.42 -12.82
C LEU A 216 -13.06 1.50 -14.34
N LYS A 217 -14.13 2.16 -14.82
CA LYS A 217 -14.41 2.35 -16.25
C LYS A 217 -13.37 3.21 -16.96
N GLY A 218 -12.69 4.11 -16.24
CA GLY A 218 -11.72 5.03 -16.83
C GLY A 218 -10.41 4.37 -17.27
N CYS A 219 -10.03 3.20 -16.73
CA CYS A 219 -8.77 2.53 -17.08
C CYS A 219 -8.82 1.05 -16.70
N LYS A 220 -8.55 0.15 -17.68
CA LYS A 220 -8.62 -1.32 -17.50
C LYS A 220 -7.61 -1.88 -16.50
N GLN A 221 -6.54 -1.13 -16.21
CA GLN A 221 -5.51 -1.52 -15.26
C GLN A 221 -5.94 -1.30 -13.80
N ARG A 222 -6.99 -0.50 -13.56
CA ARG A 222 -7.46 -0.18 -12.21
C ARG A 222 -8.07 -1.39 -11.52
N ARG A 223 -7.75 -1.58 -10.24
CA ARG A 223 -8.14 -2.78 -9.47
C ARG A 223 -8.76 -2.42 -8.11
N LEU A 224 -9.97 -2.88 -7.85
CA LEU A 224 -10.60 -2.88 -6.53
C LEU A 224 -10.60 -4.30 -5.97
N VAL A 225 -9.83 -4.52 -4.90
CA VAL A 225 -9.69 -5.81 -4.24
C VAL A 225 -10.22 -5.73 -2.82
N VAL A 226 -11.14 -6.64 -2.48
CA VAL A 226 -11.64 -6.84 -1.12
C VAL A 226 -11.37 -8.29 -0.73
N LEU A 227 -10.64 -8.50 0.36
CA LEU A 227 -10.45 -9.81 0.98
C LEU A 227 -11.13 -9.79 2.34
N ALA A 228 -12.13 -10.64 2.55
CA ALA A 228 -12.86 -10.76 3.80
C ALA A 228 -13.01 -12.22 4.21
N TYR A 229 -13.55 -12.45 5.40
CA TYR A 229 -14.04 -13.76 5.81
C TYR A 229 -15.45 -13.65 6.37
N ASP A 230 -16.13 -14.79 6.46
CA ASP A 230 -17.39 -14.89 7.19
C ASP A 230 -17.15 -14.73 8.70
N ASP A 231 -17.36 -13.50 9.15
CA ASP A 231 -17.22 -13.07 10.53
C ASP A 231 -18.53 -13.14 11.33
N ARG A 232 -19.65 -13.54 10.70
CA ARG A 232 -21.01 -13.40 11.25
C ARG A 232 -21.24 -14.21 12.53
N ASN A 233 -20.53 -15.33 12.66
CA ASN A 233 -20.69 -16.31 13.72
C ASN A 233 -19.44 -16.43 14.61
N VAL A 234 -18.46 -15.55 14.43
CA VAL A 234 -17.22 -15.56 15.21
C VAL A 234 -17.50 -15.10 16.63
N LEU A 235 -17.00 -15.87 17.59
CA LEU A 235 -17.11 -15.59 19.01
C LEU A 235 -15.74 -15.29 19.62
N TYR A 236 -15.67 -14.26 20.46
CA TYR A 236 -14.55 -14.00 21.35
C TYR A 236 -15.07 -14.05 22.79
N ARG A 237 -14.52 -14.98 23.60
CA ARG A 237 -14.97 -15.24 24.98
C ARG A 237 -16.49 -15.42 25.09
N GLY A 238 -17.07 -16.20 24.17
CA GLY A 238 -18.51 -16.50 24.13
C GLY A 238 -19.40 -15.38 23.59
N LYS A 239 -18.85 -14.20 23.26
CA LYS A 239 -19.62 -13.07 22.71
C LYS A 239 -19.34 -12.91 21.22
N LYS A 240 -20.37 -12.55 20.44
CA LYS A 240 -20.19 -12.21 19.02
C LYS A 240 -19.23 -11.04 18.87
N VAL A 241 -18.28 -11.18 17.95
CA VAL A 241 -17.32 -10.11 17.62
C VAL A 241 -17.99 -9.01 16.80
N VAL A 242 -18.99 -9.37 15.99
CA VAL A 242 -19.74 -8.44 15.14
C VAL A 242 -21.22 -8.39 15.50
N SER A 243 -21.84 -7.23 15.29
CA SER A 243 -23.28 -7.06 15.47
C SER A 243 -24.08 -7.78 14.37
N PRO A 244 -25.40 -7.95 14.53
CA PRO A 244 -26.24 -8.63 13.53
C PRO A 244 -26.22 -8.00 12.13
N THR A 245 -25.92 -6.71 12.03
CA THR A 245 -25.84 -5.95 10.76
C THR A 245 -24.42 -5.54 10.40
N GLY A 246 -23.47 -5.72 11.34
CA GLY A 246 -22.06 -5.42 11.18
C GLY A 246 -21.27 -6.56 10.55
N GLY A 247 -19.96 -6.33 10.48
CA GLY A 247 -18.99 -7.26 9.91
C GLY A 247 -18.68 -7.01 8.44
N THR A 248 -17.51 -7.47 8.03
CA THR A 248 -16.95 -7.32 6.68
C THR A 248 -17.62 -8.26 5.70
N TYR A 249 -18.08 -9.43 6.14
CA TYR A 249 -18.88 -10.33 5.30
C TYR A 249 -20.10 -9.62 4.73
N ARG A 250 -20.90 -8.99 5.60
CA ARG A 250 -22.11 -8.28 5.20
C ARG A 250 -21.78 -7.04 4.39
N ALA A 251 -20.74 -6.30 4.74
CA ALA A 251 -20.31 -5.14 3.98
C ALA A 251 -19.87 -5.50 2.56
N THR A 252 -19.17 -6.62 2.41
CA THR A 252 -18.74 -7.15 1.11
C THR A 252 -19.94 -7.53 0.25
N HIS A 253 -20.96 -8.17 0.84
CA HIS A 253 -22.21 -8.44 0.13
C HIS A 253 -22.96 -7.15 -0.23
N ARG A 254 -23.01 -6.13 0.64
CA ARG A 254 -23.60 -4.83 0.27
C ARG A 254 -22.88 -4.18 -0.92
N MET A 255 -21.56 -4.24 -0.94
CA MET A 255 -20.77 -3.78 -2.09
C MET A 255 -21.08 -4.58 -3.35
N LEU A 256 -21.11 -5.91 -3.25
CA LEU A 256 -21.45 -6.81 -4.36
C LEU A 256 -22.83 -6.48 -4.93
N GLU A 257 -23.85 -6.43 -4.09
CA GLU A 257 -25.24 -6.14 -4.51
C GLU A 257 -25.37 -4.74 -5.11
N ARG A 258 -24.59 -3.77 -4.62
CA ARG A 258 -24.53 -2.46 -5.26
C ARG A 258 -23.94 -2.55 -6.66
N PHE A 259 -22.79 -3.22 -6.82
CA PHE A 259 -22.09 -3.28 -8.10
C PHE A 259 -22.81 -4.14 -9.13
N LYS A 260 -23.54 -5.19 -8.71
CA LYS A 260 -24.38 -6.03 -9.60
C LYS A 260 -25.45 -5.25 -10.36
N ARG A 261 -25.83 -4.05 -9.90
CA ARG A 261 -26.76 -3.17 -10.63
C ARG A 261 -26.18 -2.65 -11.94
N ASP A 262 -24.86 -2.54 -12.03
CA ASP A 262 -24.14 -1.95 -13.17
C ASP A 262 -23.20 -2.95 -13.87
N LEU A 263 -22.75 -3.99 -13.16
CA LEU A 263 -21.74 -4.95 -13.61
C LEU A 263 -22.26 -6.37 -13.58
N LYS A 264 -21.88 -7.17 -14.57
CA LYS A 264 -22.04 -8.62 -14.54
C LYS A 264 -20.88 -9.25 -13.78
N PHE A 265 -21.19 -9.94 -12.69
CA PHE A 265 -20.21 -10.71 -11.92
C PHE A 265 -20.16 -12.16 -12.37
N SER A 266 -18.96 -12.71 -12.36
CA SER A 266 -18.71 -14.14 -12.27
C SER A 266 -18.57 -14.52 -10.80
N GLU A 267 -19.04 -15.72 -10.46
CA GLU A 267 -18.87 -16.32 -9.15
C GLU A 267 -18.12 -17.64 -9.31
N SER A 268 -17.11 -17.85 -8.48
CA SER A 268 -16.37 -19.10 -8.42
C SER A 268 -16.06 -19.47 -6.99
N SER A 269 -15.97 -20.77 -6.72
CA SER A 269 -15.60 -21.29 -5.40
C SER A 269 -14.38 -22.18 -5.53
N ALA A 270 -13.42 -22.03 -4.62
CA ALA A 270 -12.24 -22.88 -4.54
C ALA A 270 -11.76 -22.97 -3.08
N GLY A 271 -11.71 -24.21 -2.56
CA GLY A 271 -11.52 -24.42 -1.12
C GLY A 271 -12.60 -23.71 -0.30
N ASP A 272 -12.18 -23.07 0.78
CA ASP A 272 -13.07 -22.27 1.64
C ASP A 272 -13.37 -20.88 1.07
N TYR A 273 -12.93 -20.55 -0.14
CA TYR A 273 -13.15 -19.22 -0.72
C TYR A 273 -14.28 -19.20 -1.74
N VAL A 274 -15.08 -18.14 -1.69
CA VAL A 274 -15.95 -17.69 -2.76
C VAL A 274 -15.38 -16.39 -3.34
N THR A 275 -15.29 -16.33 -4.66
CA THR A 275 -14.78 -15.19 -5.41
C THR A 275 -15.89 -14.60 -6.27
N TYR A 276 -16.10 -13.30 -6.15
CA TYR A 276 -16.92 -12.52 -7.07
C TYR A 276 -16.02 -11.59 -7.88
N ALA A 277 -15.94 -11.80 -9.19
CA ALA A 277 -15.11 -11.01 -10.09
C ALA A 277 -15.92 -10.36 -11.21
N ALA A 278 -15.62 -9.12 -11.56
CA ALA A 278 -16.26 -8.38 -12.64
C ALA A 278 -15.25 -7.49 -13.40
N LEU A 279 -15.66 -7.03 -14.59
CA LEU A 279 -14.86 -6.16 -15.47
C LEU A 279 -13.46 -6.72 -15.74
N GLU A 280 -13.34 -7.91 -16.33
CA GLU A 280 -12.02 -8.50 -16.65
C GLU A 280 -11.08 -8.53 -15.41
N ASP A 281 -11.65 -8.94 -14.27
CA ASP A 281 -11.03 -9.00 -12.94
C ASP A 281 -10.63 -7.65 -12.31
N GLN A 282 -11.07 -6.51 -12.87
CA GLN A 282 -10.85 -5.20 -12.24
C GLN A 282 -11.51 -5.09 -10.86
N VAL A 283 -12.63 -5.76 -10.63
CA VAL A 283 -13.25 -5.90 -9.29
C VAL A 283 -13.07 -7.32 -8.83
N TYR A 284 -12.53 -7.50 -7.62
CA TYR A 284 -12.31 -8.81 -7.02
C TYR A 284 -12.74 -8.80 -5.55
N LEU A 285 -13.86 -9.46 -5.24
CA LEU A 285 -14.35 -9.64 -3.88
C LEU A 285 -14.16 -11.10 -3.48
N LEU A 286 -13.18 -11.34 -2.62
CA LEU A 286 -12.78 -12.67 -2.17
C LEU A 286 -13.18 -12.88 -0.71
N ILE A 287 -14.02 -13.88 -0.46
CA ILE A 287 -14.60 -14.15 0.86
C ILE A 287 -14.24 -15.57 1.31
N HIS A 288 -13.53 -15.68 2.43
CA HIS A 288 -13.29 -16.96 3.10
C HIS A 288 -14.53 -17.37 3.91
N GLY A 289 -15.19 -18.48 3.59
CA GLY A 289 -16.43 -18.96 4.22
C GLY A 289 -16.32 -19.32 5.70
N ASN A 290 -15.11 -19.52 6.22
CA ASN A 290 -14.83 -19.72 7.66
C ASN A 290 -15.76 -20.74 8.34
N PRO A 291 -15.85 -21.98 7.83
CA PRO A 291 -16.83 -22.97 8.30
C PRO A 291 -16.66 -23.34 9.78
N GLN A 292 -15.47 -23.09 10.34
CA GLN A 292 -15.13 -23.37 11.73
C GLN A 292 -15.35 -22.17 12.67
N ASN A 293 -15.90 -21.05 12.17
CA ASN A 293 -16.18 -19.83 12.95
C ASN A 293 -14.97 -19.29 13.72
N LYS A 294 -13.77 -19.43 13.14
CA LYS A 294 -12.51 -19.00 13.75
C LYS A 294 -12.32 -17.48 13.61
N ILE A 295 -11.52 -16.90 14.49
CA ILE A 295 -11.03 -15.54 14.33
C ILE A 295 -9.95 -15.54 13.25
N LEU A 296 -10.31 -15.18 12.02
CA LEU A 296 -9.37 -15.11 10.89
C LEU A 296 -8.84 -13.69 10.61
N HIS A 297 -9.29 -12.70 11.38
CA HIS A 297 -9.07 -11.27 11.15
C HIS A 297 -7.64 -10.89 10.73
N THR A 298 -6.62 -11.33 11.49
CA THR A 298 -5.19 -11.07 11.19
C THR A 298 -4.55 -12.25 10.46
N ARG A 299 -5.06 -13.47 10.67
CA ARG A 299 -4.63 -14.70 9.97
C ARG A 299 -4.76 -14.57 8.46
N LEU A 300 -5.85 -13.96 7.97
CA LEU A 300 -6.05 -13.65 6.55
C LEU A 300 -4.89 -12.82 5.97
N VAL A 301 -4.36 -11.89 6.76
CA VAL A 301 -3.31 -10.97 6.32
C VAL A 301 -1.94 -11.63 6.40
N GLY A 302 -1.54 -12.09 7.58
CA GLY A 302 -0.23 -12.71 7.80
C GLY A 302 -0.19 -14.15 7.29
N GLU A 303 -0.80 -15.08 8.03
CA GLU A 303 -0.71 -16.51 7.74
C GLU A 303 -1.14 -16.92 6.34
N MET A 304 -2.09 -16.19 5.77
CA MET A 304 -2.68 -16.52 4.47
C MET A 304 -2.14 -15.63 3.33
N ASN A 305 -1.11 -14.82 3.57
CA ASN A 305 -0.48 -13.99 2.54
C ASN A 305 -1.44 -12.93 1.93
N GLY A 306 -2.42 -12.44 2.69
CA GLY A 306 -3.53 -11.65 2.16
C GLY A 306 -3.10 -10.33 1.51
N TYR A 307 -2.14 -9.61 2.10
CA TYR A 307 -1.60 -8.39 1.49
C TYR A 307 -0.86 -8.70 0.19
N LEU A 308 0.06 -9.67 0.21
CA LEU A 308 0.83 -10.07 -0.97
C LEU A 308 -0.11 -10.52 -2.10
N TYR A 309 -1.11 -11.33 -1.81
CA TYR A 309 -2.11 -11.74 -2.80
C TYR A 309 -2.83 -10.53 -3.40
N ALA A 310 -3.34 -9.62 -2.57
CA ALA A 310 -4.17 -8.51 -3.04
C ALA A 310 -3.39 -7.46 -3.86
N VAL A 311 -2.12 -7.19 -3.52
CA VAL A 311 -1.28 -6.26 -4.29
C VAL A 311 -0.77 -6.85 -5.60
N THR A 312 -0.64 -8.17 -5.70
CA THR A 312 -0.16 -8.86 -6.92
C THR A 312 -1.28 -9.30 -7.85
N LEU A 313 -2.53 -9.31 -7.40
CA LEU A 313 -3.66 -9.72 -8.22
C LEU A 313 -3.76 -8.91 -9.52
N GLY A 314 -3.79 -9.59 -10.66
CA GLY A 314 -3.86 -8.95 -11.98
C GLY A 314 -2.52 -8.43 -12.50
N THR A 315 -1.40 -8.74 -11.84
CA THR A 315 -0.05 -8.54 -12.38
C THR A 315 0.50 -9.86 -12.96
N PRO A 316 1.51 -9.82 -13.85
CA PRO A 316 2.19 -11.02 -14.34
C PRO A 316 2.75 -11.95 -13.25
N GLU A 317 3.19 -11.38 -12.13
CA GLU A 317 3.74 -12.12 -10.98
C GLU A 317 2.67 -12.69 -10.05
N GLY A 318 1.48 -12.09 -10.05
CA GLY A 318 0.33 -12.61 -9.34
C GLY A 318 0.00 -13.97 -9.94
N LYS A 319 0.48 -15.05 -9.31
CA LYS A 319 0.25 -16.42 -9.79
C LYS A 319 -1.24 -16.65 -9.91
N GLN A 320 -1.75 -16.53 -11.14
CA GLN A 320 -3.13 -16.82 -11.47
C GLN A 320 -3.40 -18.26 -11.04
N GLY A 321 -4.17 -18.43 -9.96
CA GLY A 321 -4.63 -19.75 -9.50
C GLY A 321 -4.27 -20.16 -8.07
N ARG A 322 -3.39 -19.46 -7.33
CA ARG A 322 -3.20 -19.76 -5.89
C ARG A 322 -3.90 -18.72 -5.03
N LEU A 323 -5.02 -19.14 -4.43
CA LEU A 323 -5.74 -18.37 -3.41
C LEU A 323 -4.85 -18.07 -2.19
N PRO A 324 -5.16 -17.00 -1.42
CA PRO A 324 -4.54 -16.76 -0.14
C PRO A 324 -4.70 -17.99 0.75
N GLY A 325 -3.65 -18.35 1.48
CA GLY A 325 -3.64 -19.52 2.33
C GLY A 325 -2.28 -19.80 2.92
N PRO A 326 -2.20 -20.61 3.98
CA PRO A 326 -0.93 -21.01 4.57
C PRO A 326 -0.12 -21.94 3.64
N PRO A 327 1.19 -22.10 3.89
CA PRO A 327 1.98 -21.37 4.87
C PRO A 327 2.32 -19.93 4.41
N ARG A 328 2.90 -19.13 5.32
CA ARG A 328 3.53 -17.84 4.97
C ARG A 328 4.59 -18.08 3.88
N THR A 329 4.46 -17.40 2.74
CA THR A 329 5.38 -17.53 1.58
C THR A 329 6.50 -16.50 1.60
N TYR A 330 6.52 -15.67 2.63
CA TYR A 330 7.41 -14.52 2.79
C TYR A 330 8.32 -14.64 4.03
N SER A 331 8.34 -15.77 4.74
CA SER A 331 9.04 -15.90 6.04
C SER A 331 10.52 -15.48 5.99
N LYS A 332 11.21 -15.73 4.87
CA LYS A 332 12.63 -15.30 4.68
C LYS A 332 12.84 -13.78 4.62
N TRP A 333 11.77 -13.01 4.47
CA TRP A 333 11.78 -11.55 4.38
C TRP A 333 11.37 -10.86 5.69
N VAL A 334 11.12 -11.66 6.75
CA VAL A 334 10.79 -11.15 8.08
C VAL A 334 12.09 -10.75 8.78
N GLN A 335 12.20 -9.49 9.16
CA GLN A 335 13.36 -8.97 9.90
C GLN A 335 13.40 -9.49 11.34
N PRO A 336 14.59 -9.71 11.92
CA PRO A 336 14.74 -10.15 13.30
C PRO A 336 14.11 -9.21 14.34
N GLU A 337 14.35 -7.90 14.22
CA GLU A 337 13.92 -6.90 15.20
C GLU A 337 12.87 -5.93 14.63
N PRO A 338 12.01 -5.33 15.45
CA PRO A 338 11.08 -4.28 15.01
C PRO A 338 11.79 -3.13 14.27
N PHE A 339 11.02 -2.38 13.48
CA PHE A 339 11.49 -1.06 13.06
C PHE A 339 11.59 -0.16 14.30
N THR A 340 12.59 0.70 14.32
CA THR A 340 12.83 1.64 15.43
C THR A 340 12.83 3.05 14.86
N GLN A 341 11.96 3.89 15.41
CA GLN A 341 12.00 5.32 15.15
C GLN A 341 13.27 5.88 15.83
N PRO A 342 14.17 6.57 15.09
CA PRO A 342 15.33 7.20 15.71
C PRO A 342 14.88 8.13 16.82
N GLU A 343 15.60 8.12 17.94
CA GLU A 343 15.43 9.14 18.97
C GLU A 343 15.74 10.48 18.32
N THR A 344 14.74 11.37 18.25
CA THR A 344 15.02 12.77 17.97
C THR A 344 15.80 13.29 19.16
N GLU A 345 17.09 13.58 19.00
CA GLU A 345 17.81 14.43 19.94
C GLU A 345 16.98 15.70 20.07
N ASN A 346 16.34 15.88 21.24
CA ASN A 346 15.79 17.18 21.58
C ASN A 346 17.00 18.12 21.64
N SER A 347 17.17 18.94 20.61
CA SER A 347 18.09 20.06 20.69
C SER A 347 17.78 20.82 21.98
N PRO A 348 18.77 21.02 22.87
CA PRO A 348 18.56 21.62 24.19
C PRO A 348 17.99 23.03 24.14
#